data_AF-A0A2W6S0U7-F1
#
_entry.id   AF-A0A2W6S0U7-F1
#
_cell.length_a   1.000
_cell.length_b   1.000
_cell.length_c   1.000
_cell.angle_alpha   90.00
_cell.angle_beta   90.00
_cell.angle_gamma   90.00
#
_symmetry.space_group_name_H-M   'P 1'
#
loop_
_entity.id
_entity.type
_entity.pdbx_description
1 polymer ?
#
loop_
_entity_poly.entity_id
_entity_poly.type
_entity_poly.pdbx_seq_one_letter_code
_entity_poly.pdbx_strand_id
1 'polypeptide(L)'
;MSEHHHDAYENMTDKQKNRTIWSVITASSLGTLIEWYDFYIFGSLAVVLATKFFPADNPTAAFLSTLATFAAGFVVRPFGALFFGRLGDLIGRKYTFLVT
;
A
#
# COMPACT_ATOMS: atom_id res chain seq x y z
N MET A 1 -29.56 34.13 -22.05
CA MET A 1 -29.06 32.96 -22.81
C MET A 1 -27.65 32.52 -22.38
N SER A 2 -26.85 33.37 -21.73
CA SER A 2 -25.46 33.09 -21.31
C SER A 2 -25.30 32.36 -19.96
N GLU A 3 -26.24 32.51 -19.03
CA GLU A 3 -26.14 31.92 -17.67
C GLU A 3 -26.24 30.39 -17.65
N HIS A 4 -27.18 29.81 -18.41
CA HIS A 4 -27.33 28.35 -18.52
C HIS A 4 -26.09 27.61 -19.04
N HIS A 5 -25.24 28.27 -19.82
CA HIS A 5 -23.99 27.69 -20.28
C HIS A 5 -22.92 27.69 -19.18
N HIS A 6 -22.84 28.75 -18.37
CA HIS A 6 -21.89 28.83 -17.25
C HIS A 6 -22.15 27.77 -16.18
N ASP A 7 -23.42 27.59 -15.79
CA ASP A 7 -23.81 26.57 -14.80
C ASP A 7 -23.46 25.16 -15.28
N ALA A 8 -23.58 24.89 -16.59
CA ALA A 8 -23.25 23.59 -17.16
C ALA A 8 -21.74 23.30 -17.11
N TYR A 9 -20.89 24.30 -17.37
CA TYR A 9 -19.42 24.15 -17.27
C TYR A 9 -18.97 23.93 -15.82
N GLU A 10 -19.57 24.64 -14.87
CA GLU A 10 -19.26 24.50 -13.44
C GLU A 10 -19.64 23.11 -12.93
N ASN A 11 -20.86 22.65 -13.26
CA ASN A 11 -21.35 21.31 -12.92
C ASN A 11 -20.51 20.17 -13.51
N MET A 12 -20.04 20.29 -14.76
CA MET A 12 -19.18 19.29 -15.38
C MET A 12 -17.81 19.23 -14.70
N THR A 13 -17.24 20.40 -14.37
CA THR A 13 -15.94 20.51 -13.71
C THR A 13 -15.98 19.90 -12.30
N ASP A 14 -17.02 20.19 -11.53
CA ASP A 14 -17.21 19.61 -10.19
C ASP A 14 -17.44 18.11 -10.23
N LYS A 15 -18.25 17.61 -11.18
CA LYS A 15 -18.45 16.17 -11.35
C LYS A 15 -17.14 15.45 -11.69
N GLN A 16 -16.29 16.07 -12.50
CA GLN A 16 -15.00 15.51 -12.91
C GLN A 16 -13.97 15.56 -11.77
N LYS A 17 -13.95 16.65 -11.00
CA LYS A 17 -13.16 16.79 -9.76
C LYS A 17 -13.55 15.74 -8.72
N ASN A 18 -14.86 15.55 -8.49
CA ASN A 18 -15.39 14.57 -7.56
C ASN A 18 -15.04 13.12 -7.95
N ARG A 19 -15.16 12.75 -9.24
CA ARG A 19 -14.71 11.42 -9.71
C ARG A 19 -13.21 11.21 -9.50
N THR A 20 -12.40 12.24 -9.74
CA THR A 20 -10.95 12.17 -9.57
C THR A 20 -10.57 11.97 -8.10
N ILE A 21 -11.20 12.72 -7.19
CA ILE A 21 -10.96 12.59 -5.74
C ILE A 21 -11.34 11.19 -5.26
N TRP A 22 -12.54 10.70 -5.63
CA TRP A 22 -12.96 9.35 -5.26
C TRP A 22 -12.02 8.27 -5.79
N SER A 23 -11.53 8.41 -7.03
CA SER A 23 -10.54 7.50 -7.62
C SER A 23 -9.23 7.49 -6.84
N VAL A 24 -8.73 8.66 -6.41
CA VAL A 24 -7.49 8.76 -5.62
C VAL A 24 -7.68 8.14 -4.23
N ILE A 25 -8.82 8.37 -3.58
CA ILE A 25 -9.13 7.78 -2.26
C ILE A 25 -9.22 6.26 -2.36
N THR A 26 -9.95 5.73 -3.35
CA THR A 26 -10.09 4.26 -3.49
C THR A 26 -8.77 3.61 -3.84
N ALA A 27 -7.99 4.18 -4.75
CA ALA A 27 -6.66 3.67 -5.08
C ALA A 27 -5.76 3.62 -3.83
N SER A 28 -5.70 4.70 -3.06
CA SER A 28 -4.85 4.79 -1.85
C SER A 28 -5.28 3.81 -0.77
N SER A 29 -6.59 3.67 -0.55
CA SER A 29 -7.15 2.74 0.44
C SER A 29 -6.93 1.28 0.03
N LEU A 30 -7.11 0.94 -1.26
CA LEU A 30 -6.87 -0.41 -1.76
C LEU A 30 -5.41 -0.83 -1.61
N GLY A 31 -4.46 0.06 -1.92
CA GLY A 31 -3.04 -0.20 -1.67
C GLY A 31 -2.76 -0.52 -0.20
N THR A 32 -3.32 0.29 0.71
CA THR A 32 -3.21 0.06 2.16
C THR A 32 -3.79 -1.30 2.56
N LEU A 33 -4.95 -1.67 2.04
CA LEU A 33 -5.59 -2.95 2.36
C LEU A 33 -4.78 -4.15 1.86
N ILE A 34 -4.20 -4.07 0.65
CA ILE A 34 -3.37 -5.15 0.10
C ILE A 34 -2.15 -5.38 0.99
N GLU A 35 -1.49 -4.32 1.44
CA GLU A 35 -0.38 -4.46 2.37
C GLU A 35 -0.83 -5.14 3.67
N TRP A 36 -1.91 -4.64 4.31
CA TRP A 36 -2.43 -5.22 5.54
C TRP A 36 -2.87 -6.68 5.40
N TYR A 37 -3.41 -7.04 4.23
CA TYR A 37 -3.77 -8.41 3.90
C TYR A 37 -2.55 -9.34 3.94
N ASP A 38 -1.44 -8.93 3.32
CA ASP A 38 -0.21 -9.73 3.33
C ASP A 38 0.37 -9.88 4.74
N PHE A 39 0.46 -8.78 5.53
CA PHE A 39 0.92 -8.87 6.93
C PHE A 39 0.03 -9.76 7.79
N TYR A 40 -1.28 -9.70 7.59
CA TYR A 40 -2.22 -10.53 8.34
C TYR A 40 -2.06 -12.02 8.00
N ILE A 41 -1.94 -12.35 6.71
CA ILE A 41 -1.72 -13.73 6.28
C ILE A 41 -0.37 -14.24 6.78
N PHE A 42 0.70 -13.47 6.61
CA PHE A 42 2.02 -13.86 7.10
C PHE A 42 2.01 -14.11 8.61
N GLY A 43 1.44 -13.19 9.39
CA GLY A 43 1.36 -13.30 10.85
C GLY A 43 0.51 -14.49 11.31
N SER A 44 -0.66 -14.70 10.70
CA SER A 44 -1.54 -15.83 11.02
C SER A 44 -0.92 -17.19 10.66
N LEU A 45 -0.14 -17.25 9.57
CA LEU A 45 0.57 -18.44 9.14
C LEU A 45 1.97 -18.59 9.74
N ALA A 46 2.41 -17.70 10.61
CA ALA A 46 3.79 -17.69 11.12
C ALA A 46 4.22 -19.03 11.73
N VAL A 47 3.32 -19.72 12.45
CA VAL A 47 3.59 -21.05 13.02
C VAL A 47 3.82 -22.09 11.92
N VAL A 48 3.03 -22.04 10.85
CA VAL A 48 3.17 -22.95 9.70
C VAL A 48 4.46 -22.65 8.95
N LEU A 49 4.73 -21.37 8.67
CA LEU A 49 5.94 -20.91 7.99
C LEU A 49 7.21 -21.31 8.75
N ALA A 50 7.20 -21.23 10.09
CA ALA A 50 8.33 -21.65 10.91
C ALA A 50 8.74 -23.11 10.65
N THR A 51 7.77 -24.01 10.49
CA THR A 51 8.05 -25.43 10.23
C THR A 51 8.49 -25.74 8.80
N LYS A 52 8.25 -24.82 7.85
CA LYS A 52 8.52 -25.03 6.42
C LYS A 52 9.79 -24.34 5.96
N PHE A 53 10.14 -23.20 6.55
CA PHE A 53 11.26 -22.37 6.11
C PHE A 53 12.47 -22.40 7.07
N PHE A 54 12.29 -22.83 8.32
CA PHE A 54 13.39 -22.89 9.30
C PHE A 54 13.62 -24.32 9.82
N PRO A 55 14.85 -24.65 10.27
CA PRO A 55 15.18 -25.99 10.76
C PRO A 55 14.32 -26.41 11.97
N ALA A 56 13.87 -27.65 11.96
CA ALA A 56 13.00 -28.20 13.01
C ALA A 56 13.74 -28.57 14.30
N ASP A 57 15.08 -28.54 14.30
CA ASP A 57 15.92 -28.94 15.44
C ASP A 57 15.60 -28.13 16.72
N ASN A 58 15.22 -26.86 16.55
CA ASN A 58 14.76 -26.00 17.63
C ASN A 58 13.48 -25.25 17.22
N PRO A 59 12.28 -25.74 17.60
CA PRO A 59 11.01 -25.13 17.24
C PRO A 59 10.86 -23.69 17.72
N THR A 60 11.43 -23.35 18.88
CA THR A 60 11.40 -21.99 19.43
C THR A 60 12.24 -21.03 18.57
N ALA A 61 13.45 -21.45 18.19
CA ALA A 61 14.32 -20.65 17.34
C ALA A 61 13.73 -20.46 15.92
N ALA A 62 13.09 -21.49 15.37
CA ALA A 62 12.40 -21.42 14.08
C ALA A 62 11.23 -20.41 14.09
N PHE A 63 10.41 -20.45 15.15
CA PHE A 63 9.33 -19.49 15.32
C PHE A 63 9.85 -18.06 15.50
N LEU A 64 10.88 -17.86 16.33
CA LEU A 64 11.48 -16.55 16.55
C LEU A 64 12.10 -15.99 15.25
N SER A 65 12.71 -16.84 14.43
CA SER A 65 13.27 -16.44 13.13
C SER A 65 12.18 -16.04 12.12
N THR A 66 11.02 -16.70 12.17
CA THR A 66 9.85 -16.32 11.38
C THR A 66 9.29 -14.97 11.82
N LEU A 67 9.19 -14.72 13.13
CA LEU A 67 8.81 -13.42 13.67
C LEU A 67 9.85 -12.33 13.34
N ALA A 68 11.14 -12.67 13.33
CA ALA A 68 12.19 -11.74 12.92
C ALA A 68 12.07 -11.38 11.43
N THR A 69 11.70 -12.35 10.58
CA THR A 69 11.39 -12.10 9.16
C THR A 69 10.18 -11.17 9.01
N PHE A 70 9.12 -11.41 9.79
CA PHE A 70 7.97 -10.51 9.85
C PHE A 70 8.37 -9.09 10.28
N ALA A 71 9.17 -8.97 11.35
CA ALA A 71 9.69 -7.71 11.85
C ALA A 71 10.59 -7.00 10.83
N ALA A 72 11.37 -7.73 10.03
CA ALA A 72 12.19 -7.16 8.97
C ALA A 72 11.33 -6.41 7.94
N GLY A 73 10.12 -6.90 7.63
CA GLY A 73 9.17 -6.20 6.77
C GLY A 73 8.79 -4.80 7.29
N PHE A 74 8.66 -4.63 8.61
CA PHE A 74 8.42 -3.31 9.24
C PHE A 74 9.62 -2.39 9.15
N VAL A 75 10.83 -2.96 9.21
CA VAL A 75 12.06 -2.18 9.05
C VAL A 75 12.21 -1.73 7.60
N VAL A 76 11.88 -2.57 6.62
CA VAL A 76 11.97 -2.23 5.18
C VAL A 76 11.01 -1.11 4.79
N ARG A 77 9.81 -1.06 5.37
CA ARG A 77 8.78 -0.04 5.07
C ARG A 77 9.25 1.42 5.13
N PRO A 78 9.87 1.93 6.22
CA PRO A 78 10.38 3.30 6.26
C PRO A 78 11.48 3.55 5.20
N PHE A 79 12.33 2.56 4.90
CA PHE A 79 13.32 2.71 3.82
C PHE A 79 12.65 2.80 2.44
N GLY A 80 11.65 1.95 2.18
CA GLY A 80 10.83 2.02 0.98
C GLY A 80 10.13 3.37 0.85
N ALA A 81 9.51 3.85 1.93
CA ALA A 81 8.85 5.15 1.96
C ALA A 81 9.81 6.32 1.68
N LEU A 82 11.05 6.27 2.20
CA LEU A 82 12.07 7.28 1.90
C LEU A 82 12.51 7.24 0.42
N PHE A 83 12.75 6.04 -0.11
CA PHE A 83 13.19 5.86 -1.50
C PHE A 83 12.10 6.22 -2.51
N PHE A 84 10.92 5.58 -2.41
CA PHE A 84 9.79 5.83 -3.30
C PHE A 84 9.13 7.18 -3.03
N GLY A 85 9.17 7.69 -1.80
CA GLY A 85 8.72 9.07 -1.50
C GLY A 85 9.55 10.10 -2.28
N ARG A 86 10.88 9.99 -2.23
CA ARG A 86 11.78 10.87 -3.00
C ARG A 86 11.59 10.70 -4.51
N LEU A 87 11.42 9.46 -4.99
CA LEU A 87 11.18 9.18 -6.40
C LEU A 87 9.86 9.79 -6.88
N GLY A 88 8.81 9.70 -6.06
CA GLY A 88 7.50 10.30 -6.30
C GLY A 88 7.51 11.81 -6.36
N ASP A 89 8.34 12.46 -5.54
CA ASP A 89 8.52 13.91 -5.58
C ASP A 89 9.32 14.39 -6.80
N LEU A 90 10.20 13.54 -7.36
CA LEU A 90 11.03 13.87 -8.54
C LEU A 90 10.34 13.57 -9.88
N ILE A 91 9.71 12.40 -10.01
CA ILE A 91 9.16 11.88 -11.29
C ILE A 91 7.63 12.07 -11.36
N GLY A 92 6.98 12.26 -10.22
CA GLY A 92 5.54 12.45 -10.09
C GLY A 92 4.86 11.27 -9.39
N ARG A 93 3.94 11.60 -8.47
CA ARG A 93 3.25 10.64 -7.59
C ARG A 93 2.45 9.56 -8.34
N LYS A 94 1.85 9.88 -9.48
CA LYS A 94 1.04 8.93 -10.26
C LYS A 94 1.86 7.75 -10.79
N TYR A 95 3.07 8.01 -11.30
CA TYR A 95 3.93 6.96 -11.85
C TYR A 95 4.55 6.10 -10.75
N THR A 96 4.96 6.74 -9.65
CA THR A 96 5.51 6.03 -8.50
C THR A 96 4.45 5.11 -7.89
N PHE A 97 3.21 5.59 -7.74
CA PHE A 97 2.10 4.78 -7.23
C PHE A 97 1.75 3.55 -8.08
N LEU A 98 2.08 3.53 -9.37
CA LEU A 98 1.83 2.35 -10.23
C LEU A 98 2.95 1.31 -10.17
N VAL A 99 4.14 1.70 -9.69
CA VAL A 99 5.33 0.83 -9.65
C VAL A 99 5.43 0.07 -8.33
N THR A 100 4.93 0.66 -7.24
CA THR A 100 4.87 0.05 -5.91
C THR A 100 3.51 -0.58 -5.67
#